data_AF-A0A348DKR4-F1
#
_entry.id   AF-A0A348DKR4-F1
#
_cell.length_a   1.000
_cell.length_b   1.000
_cell.length_c   1.000
_cell.angle_alpha   90.00
_cell.angle_beta   90.00
_cell.angle_gamma   90.00
#
_symmetry.space_group_name_H-M   'P 1'
#
loop_
_entity.id
_entity.type
_entity.pdbx_description
1 polymer ?
#
loop_
_entity_poly.entity_id
_entity_poly.type
_entity_poly.pdbx_seq_one_letter_code
_entity_poly.pdbx_strand_id
1 'polypeptide(L)'
;MTSILEKIGKAIDCSRRASDLVITEDQQTTTRKLFISGTMDNDILQLWGEVIDTDAENLRITFVDESRDDIHPAQGVPGQKHFITIISDEIPGILRLFTLEGWRTFLLQDPRLRQYHRIYALFVNESFETQQWKVVPWKQMQPEASEINVPVRTVSLTKSIIRCFSTDFLPPDTIAPWLLISGDKMTDEPMKLWASLACRELLKCFVNELFSAEIKKVGLSGKPPRKIPFGEEHAALPAFDVIQETAKWIFLEGDEIELKHTFLSSELAREWPEGITFCEGIVYRLPPALESARLLYKAHIRTGGKDTLKSLADLRKSLAEETQKILQQSRDLASALWKDMALVISTLVLRYSLESLKASGPQKVYALAFCALALYIAISYGMSVYINRHSLSLLGKNRTTWRNKLYGFLDEQDYQELAGLPVNAAMQSYCRVERITSVIVLILVTLLLTAAASEFWSISTLLQSGYTWVMSALQFLTPP
;
A
#
# COMPACT_ATOMS: atom_id res chain seq x y z
N MET A 1 -52.58 -18.69 -12.22
CA MET A 1 -51.95 -19.97 -11.82
C MET A 1 -50.82 -19.63 -10.86
N THR A 2 -50.83 -20.19 -9.65
CA THR A 2 -49.75 -20.03 -8.67
C THR A 2 -48.50 -20.75 -9.17
N SER A 3 -47.33 -20.12 -9.03
CA SER A 3 -46.05 -20.72 -9.44
C SER A 3 -45.73 -21.95 -8.59
N ILE A 4 -45.03 -22.95 -9.14
CA ILE A 4 -44.59 -24.12 -8.37
C ILE A 4 -43.77 -23.71 -7.14
N LEU A 5 -42.95 -22.66 -7.24
CA LEU A 5 -42.17 -22.12 -6.12
C LEU A 5 -43.08 -21.63 -4.99
N GLU A 6 -44.17 -20.95 -5.34
CA GLU A 6 -45.15 -20.46 -4.36
C GLU A 6 -45.88 -21.62 -3.67
N LYS A 7 -46.20 -22.68 -4.41
CA LYS A 7 -46.79 -23.90 -3.85
C LYS A 7 -45.83 -24.61 -2.89
N ILE A 8 -44.56 -24.76 -3.28
CA ILE A 8 -43.51 -25.33 -2.42
C ILE A 8 -43.36 -24.52 -1.14
N GLY A 9 -43.29 -23.18 -1.25
CA GLY A 9 -43.17 -22.29 -0.08
C GLY A 9 -44.34 -22.49 0.90
N LYS A 10 -45.58 -22.48 0.39
CA LYS A 10 -46.78 -22.72 1.20
C LYS A 10 -46.80 -24.11 1.85
N ALA A 11 -46.40 -25.15 1.12
CA ALA A 11 -46.35 -26.52 1.64
C ALA A 11 -45.31 -26.66 2.77
N ILE A 12 -44.13 -26.05 2.62
CA ILE A 12 -43.09 -25.99 3.66
C ILE A 12 -43.60 -25.24 4.89
N ASP A 13 -44.18 -24.05 4.70
CA ASP A 13 -44.69 -23.22 5.80
C ASP A 13 -45.80 -23.93 6.58
N CYS A 14 -46.70 -24.64 5.89
CA CYS A 14 -47.74 -25.45 6.53
C CYS A 14 -47.14 -26.65 7.29
N SER A 15 -46.10 -27.28 6.74
CA SER A 15 -45.43 -28.41 7.37
C SER A 15 -44.77 -28.03 8.71
N ARG A 16 -44.40 -26.76 8.91
CA ARG A 16 -43.84 -26.25 10.19
C ARG A 16 -44.81 -26.32 11.38
N ARG A 17 -46.09 -26.65 11.18
CA ARG A 17 -47.05 -26.92 12.26
C ARG A 17 -46.79 -28.27 12.95
N ALA A 18 -46.12 -29.21 12.28
CA ALA A 18 -45.81 -30.51 12.84
C ALA A 18 -44.68 -30.41 13.88
N SER A 19 -44.89 -30.98 15.07
CA SER A 19 -43.93 -30.91 16.18
C SER A 19 -42.67 -31.74 15.96
N ASP A 20 -42.72 -32.75 15.09
CA ASP A 20 -41.62 -33.67 14.77
C ASP A 20 -40.94 -33.35 13.44
N LEU A 21 -41.19 -32.16 12.88
CA LEU A 21 -40.63 -31.74 11.61
C LEU A 21 -39.10 -31.67 11.64
N VAL A 22 -38.48 -32.24 10.62
CA VAL A 22 -37.06 -32.12 10.32
C VAL A 22 -36.91 -31.61 8.91
N ILE A 23 -36.17 -30.51 8.75
CA ILE A 23 -35.79 -29.95 7.45
C ILE A 23 -34.27 -29.96 7.37
N THR A 24 -33.73 -30.55 6.30
CA THR A 24 -32.30 -30.53 5.99
C THR A 24 -32.12 -30.13 4.54
N GLU A 25 -31.25 -29.16 4.27
CA GLU A 25 -30.92 -28.72 2.92
C GLU A 25 -29.40 -28.75 2.74
N ASP A 26 -28.94 -29.62 1.85
CA ASP A 26 -27.52 -29.91 1.66
C ASP A 26 -27.16 -29.94 0.16
N GLN A 27 -25.87 -29.81 -0.14
CA GLN A 27 -25.32 -29.91 -1.47
C GLN A 27 -24.64 -31.27 -1.66
N GLN A 28 -25.03 -32.00 -2.70
CA GLN A 28 -24.40 -33.25 -3.11
C GLN A 28 -23.88 -33.13 -4.54
N THR A 29 -22.55 -33.14 -4.67
CA THR A 29 -21.77 -33.04 -5.93
C THR A 29 -22.18 -31.89 -6.86
N THR A 30 -23.26 -32.06 -7.62
CA THR A 30 -23.78 -31.10 -8.63
C THR A 30 -25.28 -30.81 -8.46
N THR A 31 -25.86 -31.21 -7.32
CA THR A 31 -27.28 -31.07 -7.03
C THR A 31 -27.48 -30.54 -5.63
N ARG A 32 -28.51 -29.70 -5.47
CA ARG A 32 -29.02 -29.30 -4.15
C ARG A 32 -30.14 -30.24 -3.77
N LYS A 33 -30.10 -30.77 -2.54
CA LYS A 33 -31.13 -31.67 -2.01
C LYS A 33 -31.76 -31.04 -0.77
N LEU A 34 -33.06 -30.77 -0.86
CA LEU A 34 -33.91 -30.49 0.28
C LEU A 34 -34.58 -31.79 0.72
N PHE A 35 -34.50 -32.08 2.01
CA PHE A 35 -35.17 -33.20 2.66
C PHE A 35 -36.07 -32.68 3.77
N ILE A 36 -37.31 -33.14 3.79
CA ILE A 36 -38.31 -32.80 4.79
C ILE A 36 -38.88 -34.10 5.34
N SER A 37 -38.99 -34.22 6.65
CA SER A 37 -39.69 -35.34 7.28
C SER A 37 -40.55 -34.86 8.43
N GLY A 38 -41.76 -35.38 8.56
CA GLY A 38 -42.64 -35.04 9.69
C GLY A 38 -43.99 -35.70 9.59
N THR A 39 -44.77 -35.59 10.65
CA THR A 39 -46.16 -36.06 10.69
C THR A 39 -47.05 -35.09 9.93
N MET A 40 -47.83 -35.58 8.96
CA MET A 40 -48.62 -34.73 8.05
C MET A 40 -50.12 -34.94 8.24
N ASP A 41 -50.86 -33.85 8.38
CA ASP A 41 -52.33 -33.84 8.37
C ASP A 41 -52.87 -33.75 6.93
N ASN A 42 -54.20 -33.79 6.79
CA ASN A 42 -54.86 -33.68 5.49
C ASN A 42 -54.48 -32.40 4.72
N ASP A 43 -54.33 -31.28 5.42
CA ASP A 43 -54.00 -29.98 4.80
C ASP A 43 -52.59 -30.03 4.20
N ILE A 44 -51.62 -30.57 4.95
CA ILE A 44 -50.24 -30.72 4.48
C ILE A 44 -50.17 -31.69 3.29
N LEU A 45 -50.86 -32.83 3.36
CA LEU A 45 -50.91 -33.82 2.28
C LEU A 45 -51.51 -33.23 1.00
N GLN A 46 -52.58 -32.43 1.11
CA GLN A 46 -53.19 -31.74 -0.02
C GLN A 46 -52.21 -30.76 -0.67
N LEU A 47 -51.52 -29.92 0.12
CA LEU A 47 -50.57 -28.94 -0.39
C LEU A 47 -49.38 -29.60 -1.09
N TRP A 48 -48.86 -30.72 -0.56
CA TRP A 48 -47.80 -31.48 -1.24
C TRP A 48 -48.31 -32.21 -2.49
N GLY A 49 -49.58 -32.63 -2.50
CA GLY A 49 -50.24 -33.14 -3.71
C GLY A 49 -50.24 -32.10 -4.82
N GLU A 50 -50.64 -30.87 -4.52
CA GLU A 50 -50.62 -29.76 -5.49
C GLU A 50 -49.22 -29.45 -6.02
N VAL A 51 -48.17 -29.67 -5.23
CA VAL A 51 -46.77 -29.52 -5.63
C VAL A 51 -46.36 -30.63 -6.60
N ILE A 52 -46.66 -31.90 -6.29
CA ILE A 52 -46.31 -33.06 -7.12
C ILE A 52 -47.08 -33.07 -8.44
N ASP A 53 -48.35 -32.68 -8.42
CA ASP A 53 -49.19 -32.55 -9.61
C ASP A 53 -48.71 -31.42 -10.55
N THR A 54 -47.88 -30.49 -10.05
CA THR A 54 -47.30 -29.43 -10.86
C THR A 54 -45.99 -29.91 -11.45
N ASP A 55 -46.02 -30.29 -12.73
CA ASP A 55 -44.81 -30.66 -13.44
C ASP A 55 -43.82 -29.48 -13.50
N ALA A 56 -42.55 -29.77 -13.22
CA ALA A 56 -41.46 -28.81 -13.30
C ALA A 56 -40.21 -29.48 -13.86
N GLU A 57 -39.87 -29.12 -15.09
CA GLU A 57 -38.73 -29.68 -15.85
C GLU A 57 -37.39 -29.65 -15.11
N ASN A 58 -37.23 -28.80 -14.09
CA ASN A 58 -35.95 -28.56 -13.39
C ASN A 58 -35.94 -29.01 -11.92
N LEU A 59 -36.98 -29.69 -11.44
CA LEU A 59 -37.04 -30.26 -10.10
C LEU A 59 -37.38 -31.75 -10.15
N ARG A 60 -36.70 -32.54 -9.34
CA ARG A 60 -37.12 -33.92 -9.03
C ARG A 60 -37.70 -33.93 -7.62
N ILE A 61 -38.99 -34.21 -7.50
CA ILE A 61 -39.71 -34.24 -6.23
C ILE A 61 -40.18 -35.68 -5.98
N THR A 62 -39.86 -36.24 -4.83
CA THR A 62 -40.34 -37.57 -4.41
C THR A 62 -41.04 -37.45 -3.06
N PHE A 63 -42.13 -38.18 -2.90
CA PHE A 63 -42.90 -38.23 -1.66
C PHE A 63 -43.06 -39.68 -1.22
N VAL A 64 -42.70 -39.93 0.02
CA VAL A 64 -42.50 -41.27 0.53
C VAL A 64 -43.21 -41.42 1.87
N ASP A 65 -43.88 -42.55 2.07
CA ASP A 65 -44.61 -42.85 3.30
C ASP A 65 -43.69 -43.35 4.44
N GLU A 66 -44.28 -43.73 5.58
CA GLU A 66 -43.55 -44.28 6.72
C GLU A 66 -42.82 -45.60 6.38
N SER A 67 -43.38 -46.39 5.46
CA SER A 67 -42.85 -47.68 4.98
C SER A 67 -41.71 -47.52 3.98
N ARG A 68 -41.45 -46.29 3.52
CA ARG A 68 -40.52 -45.92 2.46
C ARG A 68 -40.96 -46.24 1.04
N ASP A 69 -42.27 -46.37 0.82
CA ASP A 69 -42.86 -46.53 -0.49
C ASP A 69 -43.08 -45.17 -1.15
N ASP A 70 -42.72 -45.05 -2.44
CA ASP A 70 -42.97 -43.85 -3.25
C ASP A 70 -44.46 -43.80 -3.59
N ILE A 71 -45.15 -42.83 -3.01
CA ILE A 71 -46.60 -42.69 -3.11
C ILE A 71 -46.99 -41.27 -3.48
N HIS A 72 -48.17 -41.14 -4.07
CA HIS A 72 -48.74 -39.80 -4.24
C HIS A 72 -49.24 -39.26 -2.88
N PRO A 73 -49.08 -37.97 -2.54
CA PRO A 73 -49.55 -37.41 -1.27
C PRO A 73 -51.05 -37.65 -1.00
N ALA A 74 -51.87 -37.71 -2.04
CA ALA A 74 -53.30 -38.03 -1.92
C ALA A 74 -53.59 -39.48 -1.46
N GLN A 75 -52.59 -40.37 -1.50
CA GLN A 75 -52.64 -41.73 -0.99
C GLN A 75 -52.05 -41.85 0.43
N GLY A 76 -51.43 -40.77 0.94
CA GLY A 76 -50.85 -40.73 2.27
C GLY A 76 -51.91 -40.80 3.37
N VAL A 77 -51.54 -41.41 4.50
CA VAL A 77 -52.45 -41.55 5.65
C VAL A 77 -52.25 -40.38 6.61
N PRO A 78 -53.28 -39.55 6.87
CA PRO A 78 -53.16 -38.42 7.78
C PRO A 78 -52.72 -38.85 9.18
N GLY A 79 -51.81 -38.09 9.79
CA GLY A 79 -51.25 -38.39 11.10
C GLY A 79 -50.10 -39.40 11.09
N GLN A 80 -49.66 -39.88 9.92
CA GLN A 80 -48.43 -40.64 9.77
C GLN A 80 -47.26 -39.77 9.35
N LYS A 81 -46.06 -40.30 9.58
CA LYS A 81 -44.81 -39.67 9.16
C LYS A 81 -44.58 -39.89 7.67
N HIS A 82 -44.24 -38.82 6.98
CA HIS A 82 -43.90 -38.85 5.56
C HIS A 82 -42.58 -38.13 5.31
N PHE A 83 -41.98 -38.40 4.15
CA PHE A 83 -40.69 -37.89 3.73
C PHE A 83 -40.79 -37.28 2.35
N ILE A 84 -40.39 -36.02 2.21
CA ILE A 84 -40.29 -35.33 0.93
C ILE A 84 -38.82 -35.11 0.60
N THR A 85 -38.45 -35.37 -0.65
CA THR A 85 -37.16 -34.95 -1.20
C THR A 85 -37.38 -34.08 -2.42
N ILE A 86 -36.77 -32.89 -2.43
CA ILE A 86 -36.69 -32.02 -3.62
C ILE A 86 -35.22 -31.94 -4.04
N ILE A 87 -34.94 -32.28 -5.29
CA ILE A 87 -33.62 -32.15 -5.90
C ILE A 87 -33.69 -31.11 -7.01
N SER A 88 -32.82 -30.11 -6.94
CA SER A 88 -32.63 -29.11 -7.99
C SER A 88 -31.20 -29.16 -8.51
N ASP A 89 -31.03 -29.04 -9.83
CA ASP A 89 -29.72 -29.00 -10.44
C ASP A 89 -28.99 -27.69 -10.13
N GLU A 90 -27.68 -27.73 -9.94
CA GLU A 90 -26.90 -26.53 -9.65
C GLU A 90 -26.58 -25.72 -10.90
N ILE A 91 -26.59 -24.39 -10.74
CA ILE A 91 -26.09 -23.46 -11.74
C ILE A 91 -24.80 -22.85 -11.18
N PRO A 92 -23.69 -22.90 -11.91
CA PRO A 92 -22.44 -22.29 -11.47
C PRO A 92 -22.63 -20.83 -11.04
N GLY A 93 -22.13 -20.45 -9.87
CA GLY A 93 -22.22 -19.09 -9.36
C GLY A 93 -23.55 -18.70 -8.71
N ILE A 94 -24.59 -19.55 -8.83
CA ILE A 94 -25.94 -19.26 -8.34
C ILE A 94 -26.36 -20.31 -7.31
N LEU A 95 -26.63 -19.85 -6.09
CA LEU A 95 -27.21 -20.68 -5.03
C LEU A 95 -28.73 -20.57 -5.05
N ARG A 96 -29.41 -21.71 -4.96
CA ARG A 96 -30.86 -21.77 -4.77
C ARG A 96 -31.16 -22.39 -3.41
N LEU A 97 -31.97 -21.70 -2.61
CA LEU A 97 -32.31 -22.07 -1.25
C LEU A 97 -33.83 -22.09 -1.06
N PHE A 98 -34.35 -23.20 -0.58
CA PHE A 98 -35.77 -23.36 -0.31
C PHE A 98 -36.16 -22.91 1.10
N THR A 99 -35.24 -23.03 2.07
CA THR A 99 -35.59 -22.93 3.49
C THR A 99 -34.64 -22.02 4.29
N LEU A 100 -35.17 -21.42 5.37
CA LEU A 100 -34.39 -20.62 6.32
C LEU A 100 -33.38 -21.49 7.09
N GLU A 101 -33.73 -22.76 7.32
CA GLU A 101 -32.88 -23.78 7.90
C GLU A 101 -31.66 -24.03 7.00
N GLY A 102 -31.88 -24.18 5.69
CA GLY A 102 -30.82 -24.26 4.69
C GLY A 102 -29.95 -23.00 4.63
N TRP A 103 -30.55 -21.82 4.82
CA TRP A 103 -29.81 -20.55 4.90
C TRP A 103 -28.84 -20.52 6.08
N ARG A 104 -29.30 -20.94 7.27
CA ARG A 104 -28.46 -21.02 8.46
C ARG A 104 -27.29 -21.97 8.26
N THR A 105 -27.56 -23.15 7.72
CA THR A 105 -26.52 -24.17 7.45
C THR A 105 -25.49 -23.63 6.45
N PHE A 106 -25.95 -23.03 5.35
CA PHE A 106 -25.08 -22.41 4.35
C PHE A 106 -24.14 -21.36 4.95
N LEU A 107 -24.66 -20.44 5.77
CA LEU A 107 -23.85 -19.39 6.39
C LEU A 107 -22.82 -19.91 7.40
N LEU A 108 -23.10 -21.05 8.06
CA LEU A 108 -22.24 -21.60 9.12
C LEU A 108 -21.20 -22.60 8.63
N GLN A 109 -21.53 -23.39 7.60
CA GLN A 109 -20.82 -24.63 7.31
C GLN A 109 -20.23 -24.70 5.90
N ASP A 110 -20.55 -23.75 5.01
CA ASP A 110 -20.14 -23.86 3.61
C ASP A 110 -18.79 -23.15 3.32
N PRO A 111 -17.70 -23.90 3.05
CA PRO A 111 -16.43 -23.31 2.62
C PRO A 111 -16.54 -22.62 1.24
N ARG A 112 -17.65 -22.83 0.52
CA ARG A 112 -17.94 -22.33 -0.83
C ARG A 112 -18.75 -21.04 -0.84
N LEU A 113 -18.90 -20.34 0.30
CA LEU A 113 -19.47 -18.98 0.37
C LEU A 113 -18.96 -18.02 -0.73
N ARG A 114 -17.75 -18.26 -1.23
CA ARG A 114 -17.05 -17.49 -2.29
C ARG A 114 -17.42 -17.87 -3.72
N GLN A 115 -17.98 -19.05 -3.93
CA GLN A 115 -18.27 -19.57 -5.25
C GLN A 115 -19.54 -18.95 -5.82
N TYR A 116 -20.42 -18.45 -4.95
CA TYR A 116 -21.67 -17.85 -5.32
C TYR A 116 -21.54 -16.33 -5.41
N HIS A 117 -22.11 -15.75 -6.47
CA HIS A 117 -22.32 -14.31 -6.62
C HIS A 117 -23.80 -13.94 -6.45
N ARG A 118 -24.71 -14.92 -6.53
CA ARG A 118 -26.14 -14.70 -6.39
C ARG A 118 -26.83 -15.82 -5.64
N ILE A 119 -27.79 -15.46 -4.80
CA ILE A 119 -28.54 -16.38 -3.96
C ILE A 119 -30.03 -16.12 -4.17
N TYR A 120 -30.72 -17.12 -4.70
CA TYR A 120 -32.17 -17.16 -4.81
C TYR A 120 -32.73 -17.87 -3.58
N ALA A 121 -33.48 -17.14 -2.77
CA ALA A 121 -34.07 -17.67 -1.54
C ALA A 121 -35.59 -17.56 -1.59
N LEU A 122 -36.28 -18.68 -1.36
CA LEU A 122 -37.75 -18.74 -1.43
C LEU A 122 -38.43 -18.02 -0.25
N PHE A 123 -37.75 -17.97 0.89
CA PHE A 123 -38.23 -17.39 2.15
C PHE A 123 -37.81 -15.92 2.34
N VAL A 124 -37.24 -15.29 1.31
CA VAL A 124 -36.81 -13.89 1.33
C VAL A 124 -37.80 -13.04 0.54
N ASN A 125 -38.26 -11.93 1.12
CA ASN A 125 -39.18 -11.00 0.48
C ASN A 125 -38.44 -9.78 -0.09
N GLU A 126 -37.44 -9.28 0.65
CA GLU A 126 -36.63 -8.14 0.25
C GLU A 126 -35.21 -8.56 -0.15
N SER A 127 -34.70 -8.00 -1.25
CA SER A 127 -33.33 -8.27 -1.68
C SER A 127 -32.31 -7.45 -0.90
N PHE A 128 -31.16 -8.05 -0.61
CA PHE A 128 -30.00 -7.34 -0.07
C PHE A 128 -28.70 -7.81 -0.75
N GLU A 129 -27.68 -6.98 -0.71
CA GLU A 129 -26.40 -7.21 -1.40
C GLU A 129 -25.24 -7.07 -0.42
N THR A 130 -24.35 -8.05 -0.45
CA THR A 130 -23.06 -8.05 0.24
C THR A 130 -21.91 -7.83 -0.77
N GLN A 131 -20.69 -7.65 -0.29
CA GLN A 131 -19.51 -7.56 -1.17
C GLN A 131 -19.29 -8.85 -1.99
N GLN A 132 -19.75 -10.01 -1.51
CA GLN A 132 -19.62 -11.28 -2.22
C GLN A 132 -20.83 -11.62 -3.09
N TRP A 133 -22.04 -11.52 -2.54
CA TRP A 133 -23.24 -12.05 -3.18
C TRP A 133 -24.46 -11.16 -2.99
N LYS A 134 -25.41 -11.26 -3.93
CA LYS A 134 -26.73 -10.64 -3.84
C LYS A 134 -27.80 -11.69 -3.53
N VAL A 135 -28.60 -11.47 -2.49
CA VAL A 135 -29.77 -12.30 -2.17
C VAL A 135 -30.99 -11.67 -2.79
N VAL A 136 -31.77 -12.50 -3.48
CA VAL A 136 -32.99 -12.09 -4.15
C VAL A 136 -34.12 -13.07 -3.87
N PRO A 137 -35.37 -12.59 -3.78
CA PRO A 137 -36.54 -13.46 -3.72
C PRO A 137 -36.60 -14.42 -4.89
N TRP A 138 -36.83 -15.70 -4.61
CA TRP A 138 -36.90 -16.71 -5.66
C TRP A 138 -38.31 -16.80 -6.27
N LYS A 139 -38.55 -16.00 -7.32
CA LYS A 139 -39.87 -15.91 -7.98
C LYS A 139 -39.99 -16.72 -9.27
N GLN A 140 -38.87 -16.98 -9.96
CA GLN A 140 -38.82 -17.68 -11.24
C GLN A 140 -37.80 -18.82 -11.20
N MET A 141 -38.06 -19.92 -11.91
CA MET A 141 -37.18 -21.10 -11.85
C MET A 141 -35.84 -20.94 -12.54
N GLN A 142 -35.80 -20.22 -13.66
CA GLN A 142 -34.58 -19.89 -14.37
C GLN A 142 -34.18 -18.43 -14.11
N PRO A 143 -32.88 -18.16 -13.86
CA PRO A 143 -32.37 -16.80 -13.75
C PRO A 143 -32.41 -16.10 -15.12
N GLU A 144 -32.48 -14.77 -15.11
CA GLU A 144 -32.44 -14.00 -16.36
C GLU A 144 -31.03 -14.07 -16.99
N ALA A 145 -30.94 -14.10 -18.33
CA ALA A 145 -29.69 -14.33 -19.06
C ALA A 145 -28.57 -13.28 -18.77
N SER A 146 -28.94 -12.08 -18.29
CA SER A 146 -28.01 -11.02 -17.88
C SER A 146 -27.29 -11.33 -16.55
N GLU A 147 -27.74 -12.34 -15.81
CA GLU A 147 -27.32 -12.61 -14.42
C GLU A 147 -26.17 -13.61 -14.29
N ILE A 148 -25.73 -14.20 -15.42
CA ILE A 148 -24.71 -15.27 -15.49
C ILE A 148 -23.27 -14.68 -15.56
N ASN A 149 -23.12 -13.40 -15.91
CA ASN A 149 -21.81 -12.76 -16.14
C ASN A 149 -21.51 -11.63 -15.13
N VAL A 150 -21.38 -11.95 -13.85
CA VAL A 150 -20.90 -10.99 -12.83
C VAL A 150 -19.45 -11.30 -12.45
N PRO A 151 -18.51 -10.35 -12.57
CA PRO A 151 -17.10 -10.60 -12.23
C PRO A 151 -16.92 -10.88 -10.74
N VAL A 152 -16.02 -11.82 -10.45
CA VAL A 152 -15.59 -12.20 -9.10
C VAL A 152 -14.94 -10.99 -8.43
N ARG A 153 -15.56 -10.45 -7.38
CA ARG A 153 -14.99 -9.35 -6.59
C ARG A 153 -13.82 -9.86 -5.73
N THR A 154 -12.77 -9.05 -5.70
CA THR A 154 -11.43 -9.36 -5.18
C THR A 154 -11.44 -9.78 -3.70
N VAL A 155 -10.60 -10.78 -3.39
CA VAL A 155 -10.48 -11.39 -2.05
C VAL A 155 -9.72 -10.45 -1.10
N SER A 156 -10.34 -10.09 0.03
CA SER A 156 -9.65 -9.47 1.17
C SER A 156 -9.01 -10.57 2.03
N LEU A 157 -7.69 -10.52 2.23
CA LEU A 157 -6.92 -11.47 3.02
C LEU A 157 -6.96 -11.07 4.51
N THR A 158 -7.92 -11.60 5.26
CA THR A 158 -8.05 -11.34 6.71
C THR A 158 -7.19 -12.23 7.61
N LYS A 159 -6.72 -13.38 7.10
CA LYS A 159 -6.08 -14.42 7.94
C LYS A 159 -4.64 -14.12 8.37
N SER A 160 -3.91 -13.17 7.74
CA SER A 160 -2.49 -12.98 8.03
C SER A 160 -2.20 -12.26 9.35
N ILE A 161 -3.17 -11.53 9.92
CA ILE A 161 -2.95 -10.59 11.03
C ILE A 161 -3.31 -11.20 12.39
N ILE A 162 -4.09 -12.29 12.40
CA ILE A 162 -4.75 -12.83 13.60
C ILE A 162 -4.15 -14.18 13.99
N ARG A 163 -3.71 -14.32 15.24
CA ARG A 163 -3.17 -15.57 15.75
C ARG A 163 -4.30 -16.48 16.22
N CYS A 164 -4.45 -17.62 15.54
CA CYS A 164 -5.46 -18.61 15.88
C CYS A 164 -4.83 -19.78 16.62
N PHE A 165 -5.38 -20.13 17.78
CA PHE A 165 -4.89 -21.24 18.62
C PHE A 165 -5.84 -22.46 18.62
N SER A 166 -6.87 -22.45 17.75
CA SER A 166 -7.83 -23.54 17.60
C SER A 166 -8.28 -23.71 16.15
N THR A 167 -8.91 -24.85 15.83
CA THR A 167 -9.44 -25.20 14.50
C THR A 167 -10.94 -24.92 14.33
N ASP A 168 -11.69 -24.77 15.42
CA ASP A 168 -13.14 -24.58 15.46
C ASP A 168 -13.58 -23.11 15.60
N PHE A 169 -12.69 -22.23 16.08
CA PHE A 169 -12.94 -20.80 16.27
C PHE A 169 -11.96 -19.96 15.46
N LEU A 170 -12.16 -20.00 14.14
CA LEU A 170 -11.34 -19.32 13.16
C LEU A 170 -12.06 -18.07 12.61
N PRO A 171 -11.32 -17.03 12.21
CA PRO A 171 -11.86 -15.91 11.47
C PRO A 171 -12.22 -16.38 10.07
N PRO A 172 -13.20 -15.74 9.41
CA PRO A 172 -13.57 -16.10 8.06
C PRO A 172 -12.40 -15.86 7.10
N ASP A 173 -12.28 -16.71 6.09
CA ASP A 173 -11.22 -16.61 5.08
C ASP A 173 -11.32 -15.30 4.29
N THR A 174 -12.52 -14.75 4.16
CA THR A 174 -12.81 -13.45 3.54
C THR A 174 -13.96 -12.79 4.29
N ILE A 175 -13.92 -11.46 4.39
CA ILE A 175 -15.00 -10.66 4.99
C ILE A 175 -16.08 -10.28 3.98
N ALA A 176 -15.87 -10.50 2.68
CA ALA A 176 -16.79 -10.05 1.64
C ALA A 176 -18.26 -10.55 1.81
N PRO A 177 -18.52 -11.81 2.20
CA PRO A 177 -19.88 -12.30 2.49
C PRO A 177 -20.57 -11.61 3.67
N TRP A 178 -19.79 -10.94 4.51
CA TRP A 178 -20.25 -10.37 5.78
C TRP A 178 -20.32 -8.84 5.72
N LEU A 179 -19.94 -8.21 4.61
CA LEU A 179 -19.98 -6.77 4.41
C LEU A 179 -21.20 -6.35 3.58
N LEU A 180 -22.08 -5.53 4.16
CA LEU A 180 -23.27 -5.02 3.50
C LEU A 180 -22.94 -3.90 2.50
N ILE A 181 -23.48 -4.01 1.28
CA ILE A 181 -23.49 -2.95 0.25
C ILE A 181 -24.84 -2.24 0.26
N SER A 182 -25.94 -2.99 0.12
CA SER A 182 -27.30 -2.44 0.03
C SER A 182 -28.33 -3.41 0.63
N GLY A 183 -29.46 -2.87 1.08
CA GLY A 183 -30.54 -3.61 1.75
C GLY A 183 -31.13 -2.80 2.89
N ASP A 184 -32.43 -2.94 3.14
CA ASP A 184 -33.06 -2.32 4.29
C ASP A 184 -32.72 -3.09 5.57
N LYS A 185 -32.58 -2.36 6.68
CA LYS A 185 -32.02 -2.91 7.92
C LYS A 185 -33.06 -3.77 8.62
N MET A 186 -32.75 -5.06 8.75
CA MET A 186 -33.38 -5.98 9.73
C MET A 186 -34.92 -6.05 9.69
N THR A 187 -35.52 -5.84 8.52
CA THR A 187 -36.97 -6.01 8.30
C THR A 187 -37.33 -7.50 8.32
N ASP A 188 -36.62 -8.30 7.52
CA ASP A 188 -36.87 -9.72 7.33
C ASP A 188 -36.01 -10.63 8.22
N GLU A 189 -36.58 -11.77 8.65
CA GLU A 189 -35.90 -12.78 9.49
C GLU A 189 -34.57 -13.31 8.89
N PRO A 190 -34.47 -13.59 7.57
CA PRO A 190 -33.22 -14.04 6.97
C PRO A 190 -32.09 -13.02 7.05
N MET A 191 -32.45 -11.74 6.95
CA MET A 191 -31.53 -10.62 7.05
C MET A 191 -31.05 -10.45 8.49
N LYS A 192 -31.93 -10.63 9.49
CA LYS A 192 -31.55 -10.64 10.91
C LYS A 192 -30.60 -11.78 11.24
N LEU A 193 -30.89 -12.98 10.76
CA LEU A 193 -30.02 -14.14 10.94
C LEU A 193 -28.64 -13.90 10.31
N TRP A 194 -28.61 -13.40 9.08
CA TRP A 194 -27.36 -13.02 8.43
C TRP A 194 -26.61 -11.93 9.19
N ALA A 195 -27.29 -10.87 9.65
CA ALA A 195 -26.67 -9.76 10.36
C ALA A 195 -26.03 -10.20 11.68
N SER A 196 -26.69 -11.09 12.43
CA SER A 196 -26.14 -11.69 13.65
C SER A 196 -24.85 -12.47 13.38
N LEU A 197 -24.85 -13.30 12.32
CA LEU A 197 -23.67 -14.06 11.92
C LEU A 197 -22.57 -13.16 11.33
N ALA A 198 -22.93 -12.12 10.59
CA ALA A 198 -21.99 -11.13 10.07
C ALA A 198 -21.29 -10.39 11.21
N CYS A 199 -22.02 -9.96 12.25
CA CYS A 199 -21.43 -9.40 13.46
C CYS A 199 -20.40 -10.37 14.06
N ARG A 200 -20.78 -11.63 14.27
CA ARG A 200 -19.87 -12.64 14.81
C ARG A 200 -18.60 -12.78 13.97
N GLU A 201 -18.73 -13.01 12.66
CA GLU A 201 -17.60 -13.28 11.80
C GLU A 201 -16.68 -12.06 11.65
N LEU A 202 -17.23 -10.85 11.59
CA LEU A 202 -16.44 -9.61 11.56
C LEU A 202 -15.75 -9.33 12.90
N LEU A 203 -16.39 -9.63 14.03
CA LEU A 203 -15.78 -9.43 15.35
C LEU A 203 -14.56 -10.31 15.58
N LYS A 204 -14.56 -11.54 15.04
CA LYS A 204 -13.35 -12.38 15.02
C LYS A 204 -12.20 -11.73 14.27
N CYS A 205 -12.47 -10.81 13.34
CA CYS A 205 -11.46 -10.09 12.56
C CYS A 205 -10.88 -8.85 13.25
N PHE A 206 -11.45 -8.39 14.37
CA PHE A 206 -11.00 -7.17 15.07
C PHE A 206 -10.03 -7.42 16.23
N VAL A 207 -9.68 -8.68 16.45
CA VAL A 207 -8.88 -9.13 17.59
C VAL A 207 -7.54 -9.69 17.15
N ASN A 208 -6.57 -9.72 18.05
CA ASN A 208 -5.23 -10.21 17.74
C ASN A 208 -5.09 -11.73 17.90
N GLU A 209 -5.87 -12.31 18.81
CA GLU A 209 -5.77 -13.72 19.16
C GLU A 209 -7.16 -14.35 19.32
N LEU A 210 -7.33 -15.58 18.84
CA LEU A 210 -8.54 -16.37 18.98
C LEU A 210 -8.23 -17.70 19.66
N PHE A 211 -8.99 -18.02 20.71
CA PHE A 211 -8.84 -19.22 21.52
C PHE A 211 -10.16 -19.97 21.60
N SER A 212 -10.11 -21.29 21.42
CA SER A 212 -11.21 -22.19 21.78
C SER A 212 -10.64 -23.26 22.70
N ALA A 213 -11.15 -23.30 23.92
CA ALA A 213 -10.88 -24.36 24.90
C ALA A 213 -12.25 -24.74 25.49
N GLU A 214 -12.44 -24.67 26.80
CA GLU A 214 -13.77 -24.81 27.42
C GLU A 214 -14.70 -23.64 27.06
N ILE A 215 -14.15 -22.44 26.87
CA ILE A 215 -14.89 -21.22 26.51
C ILE A 215 -14.13 -20.51 25.39
N LYS A 216 -14.85 -20.04 24.37
CA LYS A 216 -14.29 -19.20 23.31
C LYS A 216 -13.81 -17.87 23.89
N LYS A 217 -12.55 -17.51 23.62
CA LYS A 217 -11.94 -16.26 24.11
C LYS A 217 -11.24 -15.52 22.99
N VAL A 218 -11.14 -14.20 23.14
CA VAL A 218 -10.39 -13.31 22.26
C VAL A 218 -9.27 -12.62 23.01
N GLY A 219 -8.16 -12.34 22.33
CA GLY A 219 -7.04 -11.57 22.86
C GLY A 219 -6.89 -10.23 22.13
N LEU A 220 -6.69 -9.17 22.91
CA LEU A 220 -6.38 -7.83 22.41
C LEU A 220 -4.97 -7.42 22.86
N SER A 221 -4.14 -6.97 21.91
CA SER A 221 -2.71 -6.66 22.12
C SER A 221 -2.45 -5.23 22.60
N GLY A 222 -3.24 -4.71 23.55
CA GLY A 222 -3.02 -3.40 24.15
C GLY A 222 -2.06 -3.40 25.33
N LYS A 223 -1.99 -2.26 26.02
CA LYS A 223 -1.22 -2.09 27.27
C LYS A 223 -2.18 -1.69 28.40
N PRO A 224 -2.57 -2.61 29.30
CA PRO A 224 -2.20 -4.03 29.34
C PRO A 224 -2.95 -4.89 28.29
N PRO A 225 -2.40 -6.06 27.90
CA PRO A 225 -3.11 -6.99 27.03
C PRO A 225 -4.29 -7.61 27.77
N ARG A 226 -5.37 -7.92 27.03
CA ARG A 226 -6.62 -8.47 27.60
C ARG A 226 -6.99 -9.79 26.94
N LYS A 227 -7.43 -10.76 27.74
CA LYS A 227 -8.09 -12.00 27.27
C LYS A 227 -9.52 -12.00 27.77
N ILE A 228 -10.48 -12.02 26.86
CA ILE A 228 -11.90 -11.76 27.15
C ILE A 228 -12.74 -12.93 26.61
N PRO A 229 -13.72 -13.46 27.37
CA PRO A 229 -14.69 -14.42 26.84
C PRO A 229 -15.46 -13.82 25.64
N PHE A 230 -15.65 -14.57 24.57
CA PHE A 230 -16.30 -14.06 23.36
C PHE A 230 -17.76 -13.67 23.62
N GLY A 231 -18.51 -14.52 24.32
CA GLY A 231 -19.92 -14.28 24.66
C GLY A 231 -20.90 -14.66 23.55
N GLU A 232 -22.16 -14.28 23.75
CA GLU A 232 -23.27 -14.61 22.85
C GLU A 232 -23.29 -13.70 21.61
N GLU A 233 -23.40 -14.31 20.43
CA GLU A 233 -23.26 -13.65 19.12
C GLU A 233 -24.31 -12.54 18.91
N HIS A 234 -25.55 -12.80 19.36
CA HIS A 234 -26.67 -11.88 19.23
C HIS A 234 -26.52 -10.61 20.08
N ALA A 235 -25.68 -10.64 21.13
CA ALA A 235 -25.44 -9.47 21.98
C ALA A 235 -24.75 -8.33 21.23
N ALA A 236 -24.04 -8.63 20.14
CA ALA A 236 -23.35 -7.64 19.31
C ALA A 236 -24.25 -6.99 18.25
N LEU A 237 -25.45 -7.52 18.00
CA LEU A 237 -26.36 -7.06 16.94
C LEU A 237 -26.71 -5.56 17.02
N PRO A 238 -26.91 -4.95 18.21
CA PRO A 238 -27.12 -3.50 18.32
C PRO A 238 -25.96 -2.66 17.77
N ALA A 239 -24.76 -3.21 17.70
CA ALA A 239 -23.56 -2.55 17.18
C ALA A 239 -23.32 -2.81 15.68
N PHE A 240 -24.27 -3.45 14.98
CA PHE A 240 -24.12 -3.90 13.60
C PHE A 240 -23.54 -2.81 12.68
N ASP A 241 -24.11 -1.60 12.72
CA ASP A 241 -23.67 -0.50 11.84
C ASP A 241 -22.20 -0.11 12.08
N VAL A 242 -21.80 0.00 13.34
CA VAL A 242 -20.43 0.38 13.72
C VAL A 242 -19.46 -0.76 13.43
N ILE A 243 -19.89 -2.02 13.56
CA ILE A 243 -19.10 -3.19 13.15
C ILE A 243 -18.86 -3.17 11.63
N GLN A 244 -19.90 -2.92 10.83
CA GLN A 244 -19.79 -2.79 9.37
C GLN A 244 -18.85 -1.65 8.99
N GLU A 245 -19.01 -0.49 9.61
CA GLU A 245 -18.16 0.69 9.39
C GLU A 245 -16.70 0.42 9.75
N THR A 246 -16.46 -0.23 10.89
CA THR A 246 -15.12 -0.61 11.34
C THR A 246 -14.43 -1.54 10.34
N ALA A 247 -15.16 -2.57 9.89
CA ALA A 247 -14.62 -3.52 8.93
C ALA A 247 -14.29 -2.85 7.58
N LYS A 248 -15.16 -1.94 7.09
CA LYS A 248 -14.88 -1.14 5.88
C LYS A 248 -13.63 -0.27 6.06
N TRP A 249 -13.52 0.44 7.18
CA TRP A 249 -12.38 1.32 7.45
C TRP A 249 -11.04 0.57 7.53
N ILE A 250 -11.01 -0.62 8.14
CA ILE A 250 -9.78 -1.41 8.30
C ILE A 250 -9.39 -2.10 6.99
N PHE A 251 -10.35 -2.76 6.32
CA PHE A 251 -10.04 -3.74 5.29
C PHE A 251 -10.34 -3.27 3.86
N LEU A 252 -11.11 -2.21 3.66
CA LEU A 252 -11.44 -1.68 2.33
C LEU A 252 -10.84 -0.31 2.04
N GLU A 253 -10.62 0.51 3.07
CA GLU A 253 -10.02 1.83 2.88
C GLU A 253 -8.49 1.74 2.94
N GLY A 254 -7.78 2.04 1.86
CA GLY A 254 -6.30 2.09 1.84
C GLY A 254 -5.61 0.74 2.09
N ASP A 255 -4.28 0.76 2.17
CA ASP A 255 -3.46 -0.46 2.18
C ASP A 255 -2.90 -0.80 3.58
N GLU A 256 -2.96 0.12 4.56
CA GLU A 256 -2.36 -0.08 5.90
C GLU A 256 -3.25 -0.86 6.88
N ILE A 257 -3.75 -2.02 6.46
CA ILE A 257 -4.67 -2.87 7.22
C ILE A 257 -4.10 -3.20 8.61
N GLU A 258 -2.86 -3.67 8.69
CA GLU A 258 -2.20 -4.05 9.95
C GLU A 258 -2.10 -2.88 10.94
N LEU A 259 -1.80 -1.68 10.44
CA LEU A 259 -1.66 -0.49 11.27
C LEU A 259 -3.01 -0.06 11.85
N LYS A 260 -4.05 -0.01 11.01
CA LYS A 260 -5.42 0.33 11.44
C LYS A 260 -5.97 -0.68 12.43
N HIS A 261 -5.76 -1.97 12.17
CA HIS A 261 -6.10 -3.04 13.09
C HIS A 261 -5.38 -2.88 14.44
N THR A 262 -4.09 -2.57 14.44
CA THR A 262 -3.29 -2.37 15.66
C THR A 262 -3.80 -1.17 16.48
N PHE A 263 -4.13 -0.05 15.85
CA PHE A 263 -4.71 1.09 16.56
C PHE A 263 -6.06 0.74 17.17
N LEU A 264 -6.94 0.06 16.42
CA LEU A 264 -8.23 -0.37 16.95
C LEU A 264 -8.06 -1.32 18.14
N SER A 265 -7.26 -2.37 18.00
CA SER A 265 -7.14 -3.40 19.04
C SER A 265 -6.49 -2.86 20.33
N SER A 266 -5.56 -1.91 20.20
CA SER A 266 -4.98 -1.19 21.34
C SER A 266 -6.02 -0.33 22.07
N GLU A 267 -6.84 0.41 21.34
CA GLU A 267 -7.89 1.26 21.94
C GLU A 267 -9.01 0.45 22.58
N LEU A 268 -9.38 -0.69 22.00
CA LEU A 268 -10.31 -1.64 22.61
C LEU A 268 -9.75 -2.19 23.94
N ALA A 269 -8.48 -2.58 23.97
CA ALA A 269 -7.86 -3.14 25.16
C ALA A 269 -7.70 -2.15 26.33
N ARG A 270 -7.50 -0.85 26.04
CA ARG A 270 -7.11 0.17 27.03
C ARG A 270 -8.12 0.32 28.17
N GLU A 271 -9.41 0.25 27.85
CA GLU A 271 -10.52 0.53 28.78
C GLU A 271 -11.61 -0.55 28.68
N TRP A 272 -11.22 -1.81 28.50
CA TRP A 272 -12.18 -2.90 28.52
C TRP A 272 -12.70 -3.16 29.95
N PRO A 273 -14.02 -3.13 30.21
CA PRO A 273 -14.58 -3.39 31.53
C PRO A 273 -14.35 -4.84 31.99
N GLU A 274 -14.15 -5.03 33.29
CA GLU A 274 -14.00 -6.37 33.86
C GLU A 274 -15.35 -7.12 33.90
N GLY A 275 -15.32 -8.43 33.67
CA GLY A 275 -16.49 -9.30 33.74
C GLY A 275 -17.45 -9.23 32.54
N ILE A 276 -17.24 -8.34 31.58
CA ILE A 276 -18.09 -8.20 30.38
C ILE A 276 -17.50 -9.01 29.21
N THR A 277 -18.35 -9.76 28.52
CA THR A 277 -17.95 -10.53 27.33
C THR A 277 -17.64 -9.63 26.13
N PHE A 278 -16.96 -10.16 25.12
CA PHE A 278 -16.55 -9.38 23.95
C PHE A 278 -17.77 -8.86 23.17
N CYS A 279 -18.73 -9.73 22.86
CA CYS A 279 -19.93 -9.37 22.12
C CYS A 279 -20.79 -8.32 22.84
N GLU A 280 -20.93 -8.42 24.16
CA GLU A 280 -21.68 -7.42 24.96
C GLU A 280 -20.93 -6.09 25.06
N GLY A 281 -19.62 -6.13 25.32
CA GLY A 281 -18.80 -4.94 25.52
C GLY A 281 -18.60 -4.12 24.25
N ILE A 282 -18.61 -4.77 23.08
CA ILE A 282 -18.45 -4.10 21.78
C ILE A 282 -19.50 -3.03 21.53
N VAL A 283 -20.73 -3.22 22.01
CA VAL A 283 -21.84 -2.27 21.82
C VAL A 283 -21.50 -0.88 22.33
N TYR A 284 -20.76 -0.80 23.44
CA TYR A 284 -20.39 0.47 24.07
C TYR A 284 -18.94 0.88 23.78
N ARG A 285 -18.04 -0.09 23.54
CA ARG A 285 -16.60 0.16 23.40
C ARG A 285 -16.16 0.39 21.97
N LEU A 286 -16.82 -0.22 20.98
CA LEU A 286 -16.39 -0.10 19.58
C LEU A 286 -16.50 1.33 19.02
N PRO A 287 -17.62 2.07 19.21
CA PRO A 287 -17.73 3.42 18.67
C PRO A 287 -16.62 4.38 19.15
N PRO A 288 -16.36 4.54 20.47
CA PRO A 288 -15.29 5.44 20.94
C PRO A 288 -13.89 4.93 20.59
N ALA A 289 -13.67 3.62 20.52
CA ALA A 289 -12.39 3.04 20.11
C ALA A 289 -12.10 3.29 18.62
N LEU A 290 -13.12 3.16 17.75
CA LEU A 290 -13.00 3.43 16.31
C LEU A 290 -12.62 4.90 16.06
N GLU A 291 -13.30 5.84 16.71
CA GLU A 291 -12.98 7.27 16.57
C GLU A 291 -11.57 7.60 17.07
N SER A 292 -11.17 7.03 18.20
CA SER A 292 -9.81 7.21 18.73
C SER A 292 -8.75 6.61 17.81
N ALA A 293 -8.99 5.42 17.27
CA ALA A 293 -8.09 4.75 16.32
C ALA A 293 -7.97 5.54 15.00
N ARG A 294 -9.07 6.11 14.50
CA ARG A 294 -9.06 7.01 13.33
C ARG A 294 -8.26 8.28 13.58
N LEU A 295 -8.39 8.87 14.76
CA LEU A 295 -7.60 10.05 15.15
C LEU A 295 -6.11 9.71 15.24
N LEU A 296 -5.75 8.56 15.83
CA LEU A 296 -4.38 8.06 15.87
C LEU A 296 -3.81 7.81 14.48
N TYR A 297 -4.58 7.18 13.59
CA TYR A 297 -4.18 6.98 12.19
C TYR A 297 -3.98 8.32 11.47
N LYS A 298 -4.93 9.27 11.58
CA LYS A 298 -4.78 10.62 11.03
C LYS A 298 -3.54 11.34 11.57
N ALA A 299 -3.24 11.20 12.86
CA ALA A 299 -2.05 11.76 13.48
C ALA A 299 -0.76 11.07 12.98
N HIS A 300 -0.78 9.75 12.79
CA HIS A 300 0.33 8.98 12.25
C HIS A 300 0.66 9.42 10.82
N ILE A 301 -0.35 9.52 9.94
CA ILE A 301 -0.18 10.02 8.57
C ILE A 301 0.36 11.45 8.56
N ARG A 302 -0.15 12.33 9.44
CA ARG A 302 0.35 13.70 9.59
C ARG A 302 1.80 13.76 10.09
N THR A 303 2.20 12.86 10.98
CA THR A 303 3.57 12.81 11.52
C THR A 303 4.54 12.30 10.47
N GLY A 304 4.18 11.23 9.74
CA GLY A 304 4.94 10.74 8.60
C GLY A 304 5.11 11.82 7.52
N GLY A 305 4.06 12.59 7.22
CA GLY A 305 4.12 13.75 6.32
C GLY A 305 5.00 14.90 6.84
N LYS A 306 5.07 15.11 8.16
CA LYS A 306 5.90 16.17 8.76
C LYS A 306 7.39 15.82 8.71
N ASP A 307 7.75 14.56 8.94
CA ASP A 307 9.14 14.11 8.88
C ASP A 307 9.67 14.06 7.45
N THR A 308 8.81 13.74 6.46
CA THR A 308 9.16 13.83 5.04
C THR A 308 9.31 15.29 4.59
N LEU A 309 8.39 16.18 4.96
CA LEU A 309 8.50 17.63 4.68
C LEU A 309 9.72 18.25 5.37
N LYS A 310 10.05 17.84 6.60
CA LYS A 310 11.25 18.28 7.31
C LYS A 310 12.51 17.78 6.60
N SER A 311 12.55 16.51 6.20
CA SER A 311 13.67 15.94 5.45
C SER A 311 13.88 16.66 4.11
N LEU A 312 12.79 17.06 3.43
CA LEU A 312 12.83 17.86 2.20
C LEU A 312 13.30 19.30 2.45
N ALA A 313 12.91 19.91 3.57
CA ALA A 313 13.39 21.23 3.99
C ALA A 313 14.89 21.22 4.37
N ASP A 314 15.33 20.22 5.13
CA ASP A 314 16.74 20.01 5.50
C ASP A 314 17.59 19.77 4.25
N LEU A 315 17.04 19.05 3.25
CA LEU A 315 17.70 18.83 1.96
C LEU A 315 17.86 20.14 1.16
N ARG A 316 16.83 20.98 1.08
CA ARG A 316 16.93 22.31 0.44
C ARG A 316 17.98 23.19 1.12
N LYS A 317 18.03 23.15 2.47
CA LYS A 317 19.02 23.90 3.24
C LYS A 317 20.44 23.40 2.98
N SER A 318 20.66 22.08 3.03
CA SER A 318 21.96 21.46 2.73
C SER A 318 22.44 21.79 1.31
N LEU A 319 21.55 21.75 0.32
CA LEU A 319 21.88 22.09 -1.07
C LEU A 319 22.24 23.58 -1.25
N ALA A 320 21.56 24.47 -0.53
CA ALA A 320 21.88 25.90 -0.54
C ALA A 320 23.27 26.16 0.07
N GLU A 321 23.59 25.51 1.19
CA GLU A 321 24.91 25.59 1.83
C GLU A 321 26.03 25.04 0.94
N GLU A 322 25.81 23.90 0.27
CA GLU A 322 26.77 23.33 -0.69
C GLU A 322 27.01 24.26 -1.89
N THR A 323 25.95 24.84 -2.45
CA THR A 323 26.04 25.79 -3.57
C THR A 323 26.82 27.04 -3.18
N GLN A 324 26.55 27.59 -1.99
CA GLN A 324 27.28 28.74 -1.46
C GLN A 324 28.76 28.42 -1.24
N LYS A 325 29.09 27.21 -0.76
CA LYS A 325 30.48 26.78 -0.58
C LYS A 325 31.25 26.70 -1.90
N ILE A 326 30.62 26.21 -2.97
CA ILE A 326 31.22 26.15 -4.32
C ILE A 326 31.46 27.57 -4.86
N LEU A 327 30.50 28.48 -4.68
CA LEU A 327 30.65 29.89 -5.08
C LEU A 327 31.77 30.58 -4.28
N GLN A 328 31.87 30.31 -2.98
CA GLN A 328 32.94 30.83 -2.13
C GLN A 328 34.31 30.34 -2.58
N GLN A 329 34.47 29.04 -2.84
CA GLN A 329 35.71 28.48 -3.39
C GLN A 329 36.11 29.12 -4.73
N SER A 330 35.13 29.42 -5.58
CA SER A 330 35.37 30.14 -6.85
C SER A 330 35.87 31.57 -6.62
N ARG A 331 35.28 32.27 -5.65
CA ARG A 331 35.69 33.63 -5.27
C ARG A 331 37.06 33.67 -4.63
N ASP A 332 37.38 32.69 -3.79
CA ASP A 332 38.69 32.58 -3.13
C ASP A 332 39.80 32.32 -4.14
N LEU A 333 39.56 31.46 -5.14
CA LEU A 333 40.44 31.28 -6.30
C LEU A 333 40.67 32.60 -7.04
N ALA A 334 39.61 33.33 -7.36
CA ALA A 334 39.73 34.63 -8.03
C ALA A 334 40.49 35.66 -7.19
N SER A 335 40.25 35.68 -5.87
CA SER A 335 40.94 36.60 -4.95
C SER A 335 42.42 36.27 -4.80
N ALA A 336 42.79 34.99 -4.77
CA ALA A 336 44.18 34.57 -4.69
C ALA A 336 44.96 35.07 -5.92
N LEU A 337 44.37 34.98 -7.10
CA LEU A 337 45.00 35.47 -8.33
C LEU A 337 45.26 36.95 -8.34
N TRP A 338 44.33 37.76 -7.82
CA TRP A 338 44.56 39.21 -7.74
C TRP A 338 45.75 39.53 -6.83
N LYS A 339 45.94 38.76 -5.75
CA LYS A 339 47.12 38.89 -4.89
C LYS A 339 48.39 38.47 -5.63
N ASP A 340 48.36 37.35 -6.34
CA ASP A 340 49.51 36.87 -7.13
C ASP A 340 49.88 37.85 -8.24
N MET A 341 48.88 38.41 -8.94
CA MET A 341 49.08 39.42 -9.99
C MET A 341 49.68 40.71 -9.42
N ALA A 342 49.19 41.19 -8.28
CA ALA A 342 49.75 42.36 -7.60
C ALA A 342 51.21 42.12 -7.17
N LEU A 343 51.52 40.90 -6.71
CA LEU A 343 52.87 40.50 -6.34
C LEU A 343 53.80 40.53 -7.56
N VAL A 344 53.38 39.94 -8.69
CA VAL A 344 54.13 39.96 -9.96
C VAL A 344 54.42 41.39 -10.43
N ILE A 345 53.39 42.24 -10.50
CA ILE A 345 53.53 43.65 -10.92
C ILE A 345 54.50 44.38 -9.99
N SER A 346 54.37 44.20 -8.67
CA SER A 346 55.24 44.86 -7.68
C SER A 346 56.70 44.43 -7.85
N THR A 347 56.96 43.13 -8.06
CA THR A 347 58.33 42.65 -8.32
C THR A 347 58.91 43.18 -9.63
N LEU A 348 58.12 43.29 -10.69
CA LEU A 348 58.57 43.85 -11.97
C LEU A 348 58.89 45.35 -11.86
N VAL A 349 57.99 46.13 -11.25
CA VAL A 349 58.19 47.57 -11.06
C VAL A 349 59.42 47.85 -10.20
N LEU A 350 59.61 47.09 -9.11
CA LEU A 350 60.77 47.22 -8.23
C LEU A 350 62.08 46.95 -9.00
N ARG A 351 62.12 45.89 -9.80
CA ARG A 351 63.29 45.55 -10.63
C ARG A 351 63.61 46.67 -11.63
N TYR A 352 62.63 47.11 -12.43
CA TYR A 352 62.88 48.13 -13.47
C TYR A 352 63.19 49.51 -12.88
N SER A 353 62.64 49.83 -11.71
CA SER A 353 62.93 51.08 -11.00
C SER A 353 64.36 51.09 -10.45
N LEU A 354 64.85 49.98 -9.89
CA LEU A 354 66.23 49.86 -9.39
C LEU A 354 67.27 49.87 -10.53
N GLU A 355 66.92 49.31 -11.69
CA GLU A 355 67.74 49.34 -12.90
C GLU A 355 67.90 50.78 -13.45
N SER A 356 66.84 51.59 -13.38
CA SER A 356 66.89 53.01 -13.77
C SER A 356 67.80 53.88 -12.87
N LEU A 357 68.01 53.45 -11.63
CA LEU A 357 68.86 54.13 -10.64
C LEU A 357 70.34 53.73 -10.73
N LYS A 358 70.73 52.90 -11.72
CA LYS A 358 72.09 52.37 -11.92
C LYS A 358 72.68 51.68 -10.66
N ALA A 359 71.83 51.23 -9.74
CA ALA A 359 72.26 50.44 -8.59
C ALA A 359 72.51 49.00 -9.07
N SER A 360 73.76 48.66 -9.36
CA SER A 360 74.16 47.33 -9.82
C SER A 360 74.01 46.28 -8.72
N GLY A 361 72.79 45.78 -8.51
CA GLY A 361 72.56 44.55 -7.76
C GLY A 361 73.09 43.34 -8.55
N PRO A 362 73.45 42.21 -7.89
CA PRO A 362 73.91 41.04 -8.61
C PRO A 362 72.75 40.47 -9.45
N GLN A 363 72.88 40.56 -10.77
CA GLN A 363 71.87 40.17 -11.76
C GLN A 363 71.26 38.77 -11.52
N LYS A 364 72.09 37.85 -11.00
CA LYS A 364 71.70 36.47 -10.64
C LYS A 364 70.69 36.40 -9.48
N VAL A 365 70.65 37.38 -8.58
CA VAL A 365 69.73 37.39 -7.42
C VAL A 365 68.30 37.68 -7.87
N TYR A 366 68.11 38.59 -8.84
CA TYR A 366 66.78 38.88 -9.41
C TYR A 366 66.24 37.72 -10.23
N ALA A 367 67.11 37.06 -11.02
CA ALA A 367 66.72 35.86 -11.77
C ALA A 367 66.25 34.73 -10.84
N LEU A 368 66.95 34.52 -9.72
CA LEU A 368 66.58 33.54 -8.70
C LEU A 368 65.26 33.93 -8.00
N ALA A 369 65.05 35.21 -7.71
CA ALA A 369 63.80 35.72 -7.13
C ALA A 369 62.59 35.53 -8.06
N PHE A 370 62.73 35.80 -9.36
CA PHE A 370 61.66 35.56 -10.34
C PHE A 370 61.34 34.06 -10.49
N CYS A 371 62.35 33.19 -10.55
CA CYS A 371 62.14 31.74 -10.57
C CYS A 371 61.46 31.23 -9.29
N ALA A 372 61.89 31.70 -8.11
CA ALA A 372 61.28 31.33 -6.83
C ALA A 372 59.82 31.79 -6.75
N LEU A 373 59.52 33.00 -7.24
CA LEU A 373 58.16 33.52 -7.28
C LEU A 373 57.26 32.73 -8.27
N ALA A 374 57.77 32.41 -9.46
CA ALA A 374 57.05 31.61 -10.44
C ALA A 374 56.71 30.21 -9.89
N LEU A 375 57.68 29.59 -9.19
CA LEU A 375 57.50 28.30 -8.54
C LEU A 375 56.48 28.38 -7.38
N TYR A 376 56.53 29.44 -6.58
CA TYR A 376 55.55 29.69 -5.52
C TYR A 376 54.13 29.78 -6.07
N ILE A 377 53.91 30.63 -7.09
CA ILE A 377 52.58 30.82 -7.70
C ILE A 377 52.09 29.49 -8.31
N ALA A 378 52.95 28.77 -9.04
CA ALA A 378 52.59 27.50 -9.67
C ALA A 378 52.17 26.43 -8.65
N ILE A 379 52.94 26.27 -7.56
CA ILE A 379 52.64 25.27 -6.52
C ILE A 379 51.42 25.68 -5.71
N SER A 380 51.33 26.95 -5.28
CA SER A 380 50.21 27.48 -4.49
C SER A 380 48.87 27.36 -5.25
N TYR A 381 48.86 27.75 -6.52
CA TYR A 381 47.69 27.63 -7.38
C TYR A 381 47.35 26.16 -7.67
N GLY A 382 48.34 25.33 -8.02
CA GLY A 382 48.14 23.91 -8.27
C GLY A 382 47.53 23.18 -7.07
N MET A 383 48.01 23.49 -5.87
CA MET A 383 47.50 22.92 -4.62
C MET A 383 46.05 23.36 -4.36
N SER A 384 45.74 24.63 -4.58
CA SER A 384 44.39 25.18 -4.42
C SER A 384 43.38 24.53 -5.37
N VAL A 385 43.76 24.37 -6.64
CA VAL A 385 42.93 23.68 -7.65
C VAL A 385 42.73 22.20 -7.29
N TYR A 386 43.79 21.52 -6.85
CA TYR A 386 43.69 20.11 -6.46
C TYR A 386 42.72 19.90 -5.29
N ILE A 387 42.85 20.69 -4.22
CA ILE A 387 41.98 20.60 -3.03
C ILE A 387 40.52 20.84 -3.44
N ASN A 388 40.26 21.88 -4.24
CA ASN A 388 38.91 22.22 -4.66
C ASN A 388 38.30 21.16 -5.58
N ARG A 389 39.06 20.63 -6.56
CA ARG A 389 38.61 19.51 -7.41
C ARG A 389 38.32 18.25 -6.59
N HIS A 390 39.15 17.94 -5.61
CA HIS A 390 38.93 16.80 -4.72
C HIS A 390 37.66 16.97 -3.87
N SER A 391 37.46 18.16 -3.30
CA SER A 391 36.24 18.51 -2.56
C SER A 391 34.99 18.39 -3.43
N LEU A 392 35.03 18.87 -4.68
CA LEU A 392 33.92 18.77 -5.64
C LEU A 392 33.62 17.30 -6.01
N SER A 393 34.65 16.47 -6.17
CA SER A 393 34.48 15.04 -6.43
C SER A 393 33.82 14.30 -5.25
N LEU A 394 34.21 14.62 -4.02
CA LEU A 394 33.59 14.05 -2.82
C LEU A 394 32.12 14.45 -2.68
N LEU A 395 31.78 15.71 -2.98
CA LEU A 395 30.38 16.17 -3.03
C LEU A 395 29.57 15.37 -4.08
N GLY A 396 30.15 15.12 -5.25
CA GLY A 396 29.53 14.29 -6.29
C GLY A 396 29.23 12.85 -5.84
N LYS A 397 30.13 12.21 -5.10
CA LYS A 397 29.94 10.85 -4.54
C LYS A 397 28.95 10.83 -3.39
N ASN A 398 28.92 11.87 -2.56
CA ASN A 398 27.91 11.98 -1.52
C ASN A 398 26.52 12.09 -2.16
N ARG A 399 26.39 12.88 -3.24
CA ARG A 399 25.13 13.06 -3.97
C ARG A 399 24.56 11.76 -4.55
N THR A 400 25.38 10.85 -5.09
CA THR A 400 24.88 9.55 -5.59
C THR A 400 24.36 8.68 -4.44
N THR A 401 25.03 8.71 -3.29
CA THR A 401 24.58 8.04 -2.07
C THR A 401 23.25 8.63 -1.55
N TRP A 402 23.05 9.94 -1.70
CA TRP A 402 21.81 10.63 -1.33
C TRP A 402 20.66 10.33 -2.29
N ARG A 403 20.91 10.32 -3.60
CA ARG A 403 19.91 9.93 -4.62
C ARG A 403 19.38 8.53 -4.35
N ASN A 404 20.25 7.59 -4.01
CA ASN A 404 19.87 6.21 -3.67
C ASN A 404 18.93 6.11 -2.45
N LYS A 405 19.05 7.01 -1.47
CA LYS A 405 18.15 7.05 -0.31
C LYS A 405 16.80 7.72 -0.61
N LEU A 406 16.74 8.56 -1.64
CA LEU A 406 15.55 9.36 -1.99
C LEU A 406 14.66 8.72 -3.07
N TYR A 407 15.08 7.64 -3.73
CA TYR A 407 14.34 7.01 -4.84
C TYR A 407 12.91 6.57 -4.48
N GLY A 408 12.60 6.36 -3.20
CA GLY A 408 11.24 6.05 -2.75
C GLY A 408 10.28 7.23 -2.72
N PHE A 409 10.76 8.48 -2.87
CA PHE A 409 9.97 9.67 -2.55
C PHE A 409 9.91 10.75 -3.63
N LEU A 410 10.81 10.74 -4.61
CA LEU A 410 10.92 11.80 -5.64
C LEU A 410 11.27 11.22 -7.00
N ASP A 411 10.40 11.48 -7.99
CA ASP A 411 10.63 11.16 -9.38
C ASP A 411 11.90 11.85 -9.92
N GLU A 412 12.46 11.30 -11.00
CA GLU A 412 13.71 11.81 -11.60
C GLU A 412 13.58 13.27 -12.06
N GLN A 413 12.42 13.68 -12.56
CA GLN A 413 12.19 15.04 -13.03
C GLN A 413 12.25 16.07 -11.88
N ASP A 414 11.54 15.81 -10.79
CA ASP A 414 11.52 16.70 -9.62
C ASP A 414 12.89 16.81 -8.96
N TYR A 415 13.64 15.70 -8.91
CA TYR A 415 15.01 15.70 -8.39
C TYR A 415 15.96 16.57 -9.23
N GLN A 416 15.85 16.51 -10.56
CA GLN A 416 16.68 17.32 -11.44
C GLN A 416 16.39 18.82 -11.27
N GLU A 417 15.12 19.21 -11.14
CA GLU A 417 14.74 20.60 -10.91
C GLU A 417 15.19 21.13 -9.54
N LEU A 418 15.02 20.32 -8.48
CA LEU A 418 15.32 20.73 -7.11
C LEU A 418 16.82 20.73 -6.76
N ALA A 419 17.59 19.77 -7.30
CA ALA A 419 18.97 19.54 -6.88
C ALA A 419 19.96 19.41 -8.06
N GLY A 420 19.54 18.81 -9.17
CA GLY A 420 20.41 18.54 -10.31
C GLY A 420 20.90 19.81 -11.02
N LEU A 421 19.96 20.63 -11.48
CA LEU A 421 20.21 21.85 -12.25
C LEU A 421 21.00 22.93 -11.49
N PRO A 422 20.63 23.36 -10.26
CA PRO A 422 21.33 24.46 -9.58
C PRO A 422 22.77 24.11 -9.22
N VAL A 423 23.03 22.88 -8.78
CA VAL A 423 24.38 22.43 -8.41
C VAL A 423 25.25 22.23 -9.66
N ASN A 424 24.70 21.67 -10.74
CA ASN A 424 25.41 21.57 -12.02
C ASN A 424 25.77 22.96 -12.58
N ALA A 425 24.88 23.95 -12.48
CA ALA A 425 25.16 25.32 -12.89
C ALA A 425 26.28 25.96 -12.03
N ALA A 426 26.32 25.69 -10.72
CA ALA A 426 27.39 26.14 -9.84
C ALA A 426 28.74 25.47 -10.16
N MET A 427 28.75 24.15 -10.42
CA MET A 427 29.95 23.42 -10.84
C MET A 427 30.48 23.92 -12.20
N GLN A 428 29.59 24.18 -13.16
CA GLN A 428 29.98 24.76 -14.44
C GLN A 428 30.60 26.16 -14.28
N SER A 429 30.06 26.96 -13.37
CA SER A 429 30.60 28.29 -13.05
C SER A 429 32.00 28.18 -12.44
N TYR A 430 32.22 27.25 -11.50
CA TYR A 430 33.55 26.96 -10.96
C TYR A 430 34.53 26.53 -12.06
N CYS A 431 34.16 25.57 -12.93
CA CYS A 431 35.02 25.10 -14.02
C CYS A 431 35.37 26.22 -15.00
N ARG A 432 34.45 27.16 -15.25
CA ARG A 432 34.70 28.33 -16.10
C ARG A 432 35.71 29.28 -15.45
N VAL A 433 35.53 29.58 -14.16
CA VAL A 433 36.49 30.37 -13.38
C VAL A 433 37.85 29.67 -13.41
N GLU A 434 37.92 28.41 -13.01
CA GLU A 434 39.15 27.61 -13.00
C GLU A 434 39.91 27.64 -14.34
N ARG A 435 39.21 27.58 -15.48
CA ARG A 435 39.82 27.67 -16.81
C ARG A 435 40.44 29.05 -17.05
N ILE A 436 39.68 30.12 -16.79
CA ILE A 436 40.15 31.50 -16.98
C ILE A 436 41.35 31.77 -16.07
N THR A 437 41.25 31.37 -14.80
CA THR A 437 42.29 31.58 -13.81
C THR A 437 43.56 30.80 -14.12
N SER A 438 43.42 29.57 -14.63
CA SER A 438 44.57 28.75 -15.05
C SER A 438 45.32 29.36 -16.23
N VAL A 439 44.59 29.93 -17.20
CA VAL A 439 45.21 30.64 -18.34
C VAL A 439 45.99 31.86 -17.85
N ILE A 440 45.43 32.65 -16.94
CA ILE A 440 46.10 33.84 -16.38
C ILE A 440 47.35 33.44 -15.59
N VAL A 441 47.28 32.41 -14.74
CA VAL A 441 48.45 31.92 -13.99
C VAL A 441 49.54 31.43 -14.93
N LEU A 442 49.19 30.70 -15.98
CA LEU A 442 50.14 30.24 -16.98
C LEU A 442 50.84 31.44 -17.63
N ILE A 443 50.10 32.48 -18.02
CA ILE A 443 50.67 33.72 -18.55
C ILE A 443 51.63 34.36 -17.53
N LEU A 444 51.22 34.52 -16.26
CA LEU A 444 52.08 35.11 -15.22
C LEU A 444 53.37 34.32 -15.00
N VAL A 445 53.28 32.99 -14.91
CA VAL A 445 54.44 32.10 -14.76
C VAL A 445 55.35 32.20 -15.97
N THR A 446 54.81 32.18 -17.19
CA THR A 446 55.63 32.34 -18.40
C THR A 446 56.32 33.70 -18.46
N LEU A 447 55.64 34.78 -18.06
CA LEU A 447 56.20 36.13 -18.02
C LEU A 447 57.32 36.27 -16.98
N LEU A 448 57.17 35.66 -15.80
CA LEU A 448 58.23 35.62 -14.80
C LEU A 448 59.44 34.80 -15.27
N LEU A 449 59.21 33.68 -15.97
CA LEU A 449 60.27 32.83 -16.51
C LEU A 449 61.00 33.49 -17.68
N THR A 450 60.31 34.22 -18.56
CA THR A 450 60.97 34.99 -19.62
C THR A 450 61.77 36.17 -19.05
N ALA A 451 61.24 36.84 -18.02
CA ALA A 451 61.98 37.87 -17.30
C ALA A 451 63.24 37.29 -16.64
N ALA A 452 63.15 36.12 -15.99
CA ALA A 452 64.31 35.43 -15.43
C ALA A 452 65.34 35.01 -16.50
N ALA A 453 64.88 34.51 -17.66
CA ALA A 453 65.74 34.12 -18.78
C ALA A 453 66.48 35.33 -19.38
N SER A 454 65.84 36.49 -19.45
CA SER A 454 66.46 37.74 -19.93
C SER A 454 67.61 38.25 -19.03
N GLU A 455 67.62 37.84 -17.75
CA GLU A 455 68.72 38.14 -16.83
C GLU A 455 69.91 37.19 -17.00
N PHE A 456 69.69 35.98 -17.51
CA PHE A 456 70.75 35.02 -17.79
C PHE A 456 71.35 35.22 -19.18
N TRP A 457 70.56 35.60 -20.17
CA TRP A 457 70.97 35.83 -21.56
C TRP A 457 70.48 37.20 -22.06
N SER A 458 71.42 38.01 -22.55
CA SER A 458 71.11 39.26 -23.26
C SER A 458 70.01 39.02 -24.31
N ILE A 459 68.95 39.83 -24.29
CA ILE A 459 67.74 39.71 -25.13
C ILE A 459 68.05 39.49 -26.63
N SER A 460 69.23 39.91 -27.10
CA SER A 460 69.75 39.67 -28.45
C SER A 460 69.95 38.19 -28.80
N THR A 461 70.32 37.31 -27.87
CA THR A 461 70.59 35.88 -28.14
C THR A 461 69.33 35.03 -28.18
N LEU A 462 68.28 35.40 -27.42
CA LEU A 462 66.98 34.74 -27.42
C LEU A 462 66.21 34.98 -28.73
N LEU A 463 66.25 36.20 -29.27
CA LEU A 463 65.67 36.51 -30.59
C LEU A 463 66.40 35.79 -31.74
N GLN A 464 67.73 35.65 -31.66
CA GLN A 464 68.51 34.87 -32.64
C GLN A 464 68.21 33.37 -32.55
N SER A 465 68.05 32.81 -31.35
CA SER A 465 67.71 31.39 -31.14
C SER A 465 66.29 31.04 -31.62
N GLY A 466 65.32 31.94 -31.42
CA GLY A 466 63.97 31.77 -31.95
C GLY A 466 63.94 31.84 -33.48
N TYR A 467 64.72 32.76 -34.08
CA TYR A 467 64.80 32.92 -35.53
C TYR A 467 65.49 31.74 -36.22
N THR A 468 66.53 31.15 -35.63
CA THR A 468 67.22 29.97 -36.18
C THR A 468 66.36 28.70 -36.12
N TRP A 469 65.54 28.54 -35.07
CA TRP A 469 64.58 27.44 -34.95
C TRP A 469 63.43 27.54 -35.96
N VAL A 470 62.94 28.75 -36.24
CA VAL A 470 61.88 28.97 -37.25
C VAL A 470 62.42 28.76 -38.67
N MET A 471 63.66 29.20 -38.95
CA MET A 471 64.29 29.00 -40.27
C MET A 471 64.68 27.54 -40.54
N SER A 472 65.13 26.78 -39.53
CA SER A 472 65.41 25.34 -39.67
C SER A 472 64.14 24.51 -39.85
N ALA A 473 63.02 24.91 -39.24
CA ALA A 473 61.71 24.30 -39.47
C ALA A 473 61.16 24.60 -40.88
N LEU A 474 61.42 25.79 -41.42
CA LEU A 474 61.03 26.17 -42.79
C LEU A 474 61.86 25.46 -43.88
N GLN A 475 63.14 25.20 -43.64
CA GLN A 475 63.98 24.41 -44.56
C GLN A 475 63.59 22.92 -44.63
N PHE A 476 62.91 22.39 -43.62
CA PHE A 476 62.37 21.01 -43.62
C PHE A 476 61.04 20.87 -44.37
N LEU A 477 60.36 21.98 -44.69
CA LEU A 477 59.02 22.00 -45.33
C LEU A 477 59.03 22.37 -46.82
N THR A 478 60.20 22.70 -47.40
CA THR A 478 60.35 22.94 -48.83
C THR A 478 61.64 22.29 -49.35
N PRO A 479 61.58 21.09 -49.95
CA PRO A 479 62.71 20.57 -50.71
C PRO A 479 62.76 21.23 -52.11
N PRO A 480 63.94 21.31 -52.75
CA PRO A 480 64.00 21.21 -54.21
C PRO A 480 63.66 19.78 -54.67
#